data_AF-E4T440-F1
#
_entry.id   AF-E4T440-F1
#
_cell.length_a   1.000
_cell.length_b   1.000
_cell.length_c   1.000
_cell.angle_alpha   90.00
_cell.angle_beta   90.00
_cell.angle_gamma   90.00
#
_symmetry.space_group_name_H-M   'P 1'
#
loop_
_entity.id
_entity.type
_entity.pdbx_description
1 polymer ?
#
loop_
_entity_poly.entity_id
_entity_poly.type
_entity_poly.pdbx_seq_one_letter_code
_entity_poly.pdbx_strand_id
1 'polypeptide(L)'
;MISMPMLAQNKNIQKNINEILEKAFDDDQNVRDSIIILQKRNEINTVEYRHLSIEMTKLDSINQLKVFPILDKYGWLGKPKVSEKACRSFFYIIQHAKIDKQLKYYQQVMQAYRAKYISAFEYAIFVDRVNVKQNKFQQYATQTELDQLGNETLYPVIEINRLDDRLSKIGLEPSFVELSNLYTILNVCKDDKVLIFHIMNKNQTKGVSDVDIFINDKFVGKSNDKGLFQCKIVKKTQSINIALKKDNVKKEKKYVMKDSDDFSNLYIIWNE
;
A
#
# COMPACT_ATOMS: atom_id res chain seq x y z
N MET A 1 -27.13 6.62 41.45
CA MET A 1 -26.31 5.47 41.86
C MET A 1 -26.48 4.38 40.81
N ILE A 2 -25.41 3.95 40.14
CA ILE A 2 -25.44 2.78 39.27
C ILE A 2 -25.36 1.54 40.19
N SER A 3 -26.25 0.57 40.01
CA SER A 3 -26.31 -0.62 40.88
C SER A 3 -25.08 -1.53 40.72
N MET A 4 -24.64 -2.18 41.80
CA MET A 4 -23.51 -3.14 41.80
C MET A 4 -23.60 -4.22 40.70
N PRO A 5 -24.78 -4.79 40.36
CA PRO A 5 -24.91 -5.76 39.26
C PRO A 5 -24.58 -5.17 37.88
N MET A 6 -25.00 -3.92 37.60
CA MET A 6 -24.66 -3.23 36.34
C MET A 6 -23.16 -2.93 36.23
N LEU A 7 -22.51 -2.61 37.35
CA LEU A 7 -21.06 -2.37 37.39
C LEU A 7 -20.26 -3.66 37.13
N ALA A 8 -20.70 -4.79 37.70
CA ALA A 8 -20.08 -6.10 37.45
C ALA A 8 -20.29 -6.58 36.00
N GLN A 9 -21.49 -6.39 35.45
CA GLN A 9 -21.81 -6.77 34.07
C GLN A 9 -21.01 -5.94 33.05
N ASN A 10 -20.87 -4.62 33.27
CA ASN A 10 -20.05 -3.76 32.42
C ASN A 10 -18.56 -4.12 32.48
N LYS A 11 -18.03 -4.46 33.67
CA LYS A 11 -16.64 -4.93 33.81
C LYS A 11 -16.40 -6.25 33.07
N ASN A 12 -17.37 -7.17 33.10
CA ASN A 12 -17.24 -8.46 32.40
C ASN A 12 -17.27 -8.30 30.87
N ILE A 13 -18.16 -7.45 30.34
CA ILE A 13 -18.20 -7.11 28.91
C ILE A 13 -16.88 -6.47 28.47
N GLN A 14 -16.34 -5.55 29.27
CA GLN A 14 -15.07 -4.88 28.98
C GLN A 14 -13.89 -5.87 28.97
N LYS A 15 -13.82 -6.79 29.95
CA LYS A 15 -12.80 -7.85 30.00
C LYS A 15 -12.87 -8.74 28.75
N ASN A 16 -14.07 -9.15 28.35
CA ASN A 16 -14.28 -9.96 27.16
C ASN A 16 -13.83 -9.24 25.88
N ILE A 17 -14.15 -7.95 25.72
CA ILE A 17 -13.68 -7.13 24.58
C ILE A 17 -12.15 -7.06 24.56
N ASN A 18 -11.50 -6.81 25.70
CA ASN A 18 -10.04 -6.75 25.77
C ASN A 18 -9.39 -8.05 25.28
N GLU A 19 -9.86 -9.20 25.77
CA GLU A 19 -9.35 -10.52 25.39
C GLU A 19 -9.54 -10.80 23.89
N ILE A 20 -10.69 -10.42 23.31
CA ILE A 20 -10.94 -10.55 21.86
C ILE A 20 -9.93 -9.73 21.05
N LEU A 21 -9.70 -8.48 21.45
CA LEU A 21 -8.82 -7.56 20.74
C LEU A 21 -7.34 -7.95 20.87
N GLU A 22 -6.90 -8.37 22.05
CA GLU A 22 -5.53 -8.89 22.25
C GLU A 22 -5.29 -10.16 21.44
N LYS A 23 -6.26 -11.09 21.44
CA LYS A 23 -6.16 -12.28 20.62
C LYS A 23 -6.10 -11.94 19.12
N ALA A 24 -6.93 -11.01 18.65
CA ALA A 24 -6.89 -10.58 17.26
C ALA A 24 -5.53 -9.96 16.88
N PHE A 25 -4.91 -9.20 17.79
CA PHE A 25 -3.57 -8.68 17.60
C PHE A 25 -2.54 -9.82 17.48
N ASP A 26 -2.55 -10.76 18.43
CA ASP A 26 -1.57 -11.85 18.47
C ASP A 26 -1.74 -12.77 17.24
N ASP A 27 -2.98 -13.10 16.87
CA ASP A 27 -3.29 -13.90 15.68
C ASP A 27 -2.83 -13.20 14.38
N ASP A 28 -2.97 -11.87 14.29
CA ASP A 28 -2.56 -11.08 13.12
C ASP A 28 -1.03 -10.96 12.99
N GLN A 29 -0.33 -10.70 14.11
CA GLN A 29 1.10 -10.43 14.10
C GLN A 29 1.94 -11.72 14.04
N ASN A 30 1.59 -12.76 14.81
CA ASN A 30 2.40 -13.98 14.91
C ASN A 30 2.57 -14.70 13.56
N VAL A 31 1.48 -14.83 12.78
CA VAL A 31 1.55 -15.48 11.47
C VAL A 31 2.39 -14.67 10.47
N ARG A 32 2.35 -13.34 10.56
CA ARG A 32 3.15 -12.43 9.73
C ARG A 32 4.62 -12.51 10.09
N ASP A 33 4.95 -12.59 11.37
CA ASP A 33 6.33 -12.76 11.84
C ASP A 33 6.93 -14.07 11.29
N SER A 34 6.18 -15.17 11.30
CA SER A 34 6.60 -16.43 10.69
C SER A 34 6.85 -16.30 9.18
N ILE A 35 5.96 -15.62 8.46
CA ILE A 35 6.14 -15.35 7.02
C ILE A 35 7.39 -14.51 6.77
N ILE A 36 7.62 -13.45 7.55
CA ILE A 36 8.79 -12.56 7.43
C ILE A 36 10.09 -13.36 7.66
N ILE A 37 10.11 -14.30 8.61
CA ILE A 37 11.27 -15.16 8.86
C ILE A 37 11.59 -16.00 7.61
N LEU A 38 10.60 -16.62 6.98
CA LEU A 38 10.81 -17.40 5.75
C LEU A 38 11.26 -16.53 4.57
N GLN A 39 10.72 -15.32 4.44
CA GLN A 39 11.16 -14.35 3.42
C GLN A 39 12.64 -14.00 3.59
N LYS A 40 13.08 -13.71 4.82
CA LYS A 40 14.49 -13.40 5.13
C LYS A 40 15.44 -14.57 4.82
N ARG A 41 14.94 -15.81 4.85
CA ARG A 41 15.69 -17.01 4.47
C ARG A 41 15.60 -17.37 2.99
N ASN A 42 14.90 -16.57 2.18
CA ASN A 42 14.60 -16.83 0.77
C ASN A 42 13.80 -18.14 0.56
N GLU A 43 12.98 -18.52 1.53
CA GLU A 43 12.19 -19.76 1.55
C GLU A 43 10.74 -19.54 1.06
N ILE A 44 10.53 -18.57 0.17
CA ILE A 44 9.20 -18.12 -0.28
C ILE A 44 8.45 -19.13 -1.16
N ASN A 45 9.14 -20.14 -1.71
CA ASN A 45 8.55 -21.16 -2.59
C ASN A 45 8.22 -22.47 -1.87
N THR A 46 8.34 -22.51 -0.54
CA THR A 46 8.12 -23.72 0.27
C THR A 46 6.64 -24.02 0.50
N VAL A 47 6.33 -25.28 0.83
CA VAL A 47 4.98 -25.69 1.26
C VAL A 47 4.59 -24.97 2.56
N GLU A 48 5.55 -24.75 3.45
CA GLU A 48 5.36 -24.03 4.71
C GLU A 48 4.93 -22.57 4.48
N TYR A 49 5.64 -21.84 3.61
CA TYR A 49 5.27 -20.48 3.23
C TYR A 49 3.84 -20.41 2.68
N ARG A 50 3.47 -21.36 1.81
CA ARG A 50 2.12 -21.45 1.25
C ARG A 50 1.08 -21.72 2.34
N HIS A 51 1.37 -22.61 3.27
CA HIS A 51 0.47 -22.92 4.39
C HIS A 51 0.24 -21.70 5.27
N LEU A 52 1.31 -21.01 5.68
CA LEU A 52 1.22 -19.79 6.48
C LEU A 52 0.47 -18.67 5.75
N SER A 53 0.62 -18.54 4.43
CA SER A 53 -0.12 -17.56 3.64
C SER A 53 -1.63 -17.81 3.63
N ILE A 54 -2.05 -19.09 3.55
CA ILE A 54 -3.45 -19.50 3.64
C ILE A 54 -3.98 -19.23 5.06
N GLU A 55 -3.20 -19.58 6.07
CA GLU A 55 -3.53 -19.35 7.48
C GLU A 55 -3.71 -17.86 7.79
N MET A 56 -2.79 -17.01 7.34
CA MET A 56 -2.88 -15.55 7.49
C MET A 56 -4.18 -15.02 6.89
N THR A 57 -4.54 -15.45 5.67
CA THR A 57 -5.78 -15.03 5.01
C THR A 57 -7.02 -15.43 5.82
N LYS A 58 -7.00 -16.64 6.41
CA LYS A 58 -8.07 -17.14 7.27
C LYS A 58 -8.17 -16.32 8.57
N LEU A 59 -7.04 -16.07 9.23
CA LEU A 59 -6.98 -15.30 10.48
C LEU A 59 -7.41 -13.86 10.25
N ASP A 60 -6.99 -13.21 9.16
CA ASP A 60 -7.44 -11.87 8.79
C ASP A 60 -8.96 -11.79 8.71
N SER A 61 -9.61 -12.76 8.04
CA SER A 61 -11.07 -12.81 7.94
C SER A 61 -11.75 -12.99 9.30
N ILE A 62 -11.25 -13.92 10.13
CA ILE A 62 -11.78 -14.17 11.49
C ILE A 62 -11.63 -12.93 12.37
N ASN A 63 -10.47 -12.27 12.32
CA ASN A 63 -10.20 -11.08 13.10
C ASN A 63 -11.09 -9.92 12.66
N GLN A 64 -11.26 -9.70 11.36
CA GLN A 64 -12.17 -8.68 10.83
C GLN A 64 -13.62 -8.91 11.30
N LEU A 65 -14.11 -10.16 11.29
CA LEU A 65 -15.45 -10.50 11.76
C LEU A 65 -15.67 -10.20 13.26
N LYS A 66 -14.62 -10.28 14.07
CA LYS A 66 -14.68 -10.02 15.52
C LYS A 66 -14.47 -8.54 15.86
N VAL A 67 -13.50 -7.90 15.21
CA VAL A 67 -13.03 -6.55 15.56
C VAL A 67 -13.93 -5.46 14.99
N PHE A 68 -14.43 -5.61 13.76
CA PHE A 68 -15.27 -4.58 13.13
C PHE A 68 -16.58 -4.31 13.87
N PRO A 69 -17.33 -5.31 14.38
CA PRO A 69 -18.50 -5.03 15.22
C PRO A 69 -18.18 -4.26 16.50
N ILE A 70 -17.02 -4.51 17.12
CA ILE A 70 -16.57 -3.78 18.31
C ILE A 70 -16.28 -2.33 17.93
N LEU A 71 -15.53 -2.11 16.83
CA LEU A 71 -15.21 -0.79 16.32
C LEU A 71 -16.45 0.00 15.89
N ASP A 72 -17.41 -0.64 15.22
CA ASP A 72 -18.67 -0.05 14.79
C ASP A 72 -19.53 0.38 15.99
N LYS A 73 -19.56 -0.43 17.06
CA LYS A 73 -20.39 -0.18 18.24
C LYS A 73 -19.79 0.80 19.23
N TYR A 74 -18.49 0.72 19.47
CA TYR A 74 -17.83 1.43 20.58
C TYR A 74 -16.80 2.46 20.11
N GLY A 75 -16.51 2.53 18.81
CA GLY A 75 -15.41 3.32 18.28
C GLY A 75 -14.05 2.74 18.68
N TRP A 76 -13.01 3.57 18.58
CA TRP A 76 -11.66 3.17 18.92
C TRP A 76 -11.45 3.16 20.43
N LEU A 77 -11.42 1.98 21.04
CA LEU A 77 -11.20 1.83 22.47
C LEU A 77 -9.70 1.94 22.79
N GLY A 78 -9.35 2.85 23.71
CA GLY A 78 -8.01 2.99 24.28
C GLY A 78 -8.01 2.90 25.80
N LYS A 79 -6.87 3.20 26.44
CA LYS A 79 -6.75 3.21 27.91
C LYS A 79 -7.72 4.25 28.52
N PRO A 80 -8.32 3.97 29.71
CA PRO A 80 -8.20 2.76 30.52
C PRO A 80 -9.20 1.65 30.15
N LYS A 81 -9.94 1.77 29.04
CA LYS A 81 -11.00 0.82 28.69
C LYS A 81 -10.45 -0.53 28.21
N VAL A 82 -9.35 -0.50 27.48
CA VAL A 82 -8.65 -1.70 27.01
C VAL A 82 -7.15 -1.49 27.14
N SER A 83 -6.39 -2.58 27.07
CA SER A 83 -4.94 -2.56 27.05
C SER A 83 -4.41 -1.85 25.80
N GLU A 84 -3.12 -1.52 25.81
CA GLU A 84 -2.45 -0.93 24.66
C GLU A 84 -2.42 -1.88 23.46
N LYS A 85 -2.18 -3.18 23.72
CA LYS A 85 -2.21 -4.22 22.70
C LYS A 85 -3.60 -4.31 22.05
N ALA A 86 -4.65 -4.38 22.87
CA ALA A 86 -6.02 -4.37 22.38
C ALA A 86 -6.35 -3.12 21.55
N CYS A 87 -5.93 -1.93 22.01
CA CYS A 87 -6.10 -0.67 21.29
C CYS A 87 -5.40 -0.67 19.92
N ARG A 88 -4.19 -1.23 19.83
CA ARG A 88 -3.41 -1.31 18.58
C ARG A 88 -4.01 -2.31 17.58
N SER A 89 -4.73 -3.33 18.04
CA SER A 89 -5.36 -4.35 17.17
C SER A 89 -6.24 -3.73 16.08
N PHE A 90 -7.00 -2.66 16.39
CA PHE A 90 -7.87 -1.99 15.42
C PHE A 90 -7.09 -1.53 14.18
N PHE A 91 -5.90 -0.94 14.38
CA PHE A 91 -5.07 -0.48 13.29
C PHE A 91 -4.63 -1.61 12.37
N TYR A 92 -4.03 -2.66 12.92
CA TYR A 92 -3.50 -3.79 12.16
C TYR A 92 -4.61 -4.49 11.36
N ILE A 93 -5.75 -4.76 12.00
CA ILE A 93 -6.88 -5.39 11.32
C ILE A 93 -7.45 -4.51 10.21
N ILE A 94 -7.52 -3.18 10.41
CA ILE A 94 -7.98 -2.25 9.37
C ILE A 94 -6.98 -2.16 8.21
N GLN A 95 -5.66 -2.01 8.47
CA GLN A 95 -4.68 -1.83 7.40
C GLN A 95 -4.57 -3.08 6.51
N HIS A 96 -4.80 -4.27 7.06
CA HIS A 96 -4.77 -5.53 6.30
C HIS A 96 -6.10 -5.85 5.60
N ALA A 97 -7.15 -5.06 5.83
CA ALA A 97 -8.44 -5.27 5.19
C ALA A 97 -8.46 -4.88 3.71
N LYS A 98 -9.52 -5.31 3.02
CA LYS A 98 -9.85 -4.87 1.66
C LYS A 98 -10.17 -3.37 1.62
N ILE A 99 -10.01 -2.76 0.45
CA ILE A 99 -10.11 -1.31 0.26
C ILE A 99 -11.46 -0.75 0.72
N ASP A 100 -12.57 -1.48 0.58
CA ASP A 100 -13.90 -1.06 1.04
C ASP A 100 -13.93 -0.84 2.57
N LYS A 101 -13.28 -1.73 3.34
CA LYS A 101 -13.18 -1.61 4.80
C LYS A 101 -12.20 -0.52 5.21
N GLN A 102 -11.07 -0.41 4.52
CA GLN A 102 -10.11 0.67 4.77
C GLN A 102 -10.76 2.05 4.56
N LEU A 103 -11.54 2.22 3.50
CA LEU A 103 -12.30 3.45 3.25
C LEU A 103 -13.38 3.68 4.31
N LYS A 104 -14.13 2.63 4.70
CA LYS A 104 -15.14 2.71 5.77
C LYS A 104 -14.55 3.25 7.08
N TYR A 105 -13.34 2.82 7.43
CA TYR A 105 -12.69 3.15 8.71
C TYR A 105 -11.63 4.26 8.62
N TYR A 106 -11.49 4.92 7.46
CA TYR A 106 -10.43 5.91 7.23
C TYR A 106 -10.46 7.05 8.26
N GLN A 107 -11.65 7.58 8.54
CA GLN A 107 -11.82 8.66 9.51
C GLN A 107 -11.46 8.22 10.94
N GLN A 108 -11.77 6.99 11.32
CA GLN A 108 -11.44 6.41 12.62
C GLN A 108 -9.92 6.24 12.78
N VAL A 109 -9.19 5.84 11.73
CA VAL A 109 -7.72 5.77 11.76
C VAL A 109 -7.10 7.16 11.94
N MET A 110 -7.61 8.17 11.23
CA MET A 110 -7.17 9.56 11.40
C MET A 110 -7.43 10.06 12.85
N GLN A 111 -8.59 9.73 13.43
CA GLN A 111 -8.90 10.07 14.82
C GLN A 111 -7.99 9.32 15.81
N ALA A 112 -7.68 8.05 15.56
CA ALA A 112 -6.77 7.26 16.38
C ALA A 112 -5.35 7.84 16.39
N TYR A 113 -4.86 8.32 15.24
CA TYR A 113 -3.59 9.03 15.16
C TYR A 113 -3.61 10.31 15.99
N ARG A 114 -4.64 11.15 15.84
CA ARG A 114 -4.79 12.40 16.63
C ARG A 114 -4.88 12.13 18.13
N ALA A 115 -5.47 11.00 18.52
CA ALA A 115 -5.55 10.53 19.91
C ALA A 115 -4.26 9.84 20.39
N LYS A 116 -3.23 9.72 19.55
CA LYS A 116 -1.97 9.02 19.83
C LYS A 116 -2.14 7.53 20.17
N TYR A 117 -3.21 6.91 19.67
CA TYR A 117 -3.41 5.46 19.77
C TYR A 117 -2.60 4.68 18.73
N ILE A 118 -2.20 5.35 17.66
CA ILE A 118 -1.24 4.88 16.67
C ILE A 118 -0.17 5.95 16.46
N SER A 119 0.99 5.51 16.02
CA SER A 119 2.12 6.38 15.66
C SER A 119 1.87 7.16 14.36
N ALA A 120 2.66 8.20 14.15
CA ALA A 120 2.68 8.95 12.89
C ALA A 120 3.06 8.06 11.70
N PHE A 121 3.96 7.10 11.90
CA PHE A 121 4.40 6.18 10.86
C PHE A 121 3.29 5.21 10.45
N GLU A 122 2.57 4.65 11.44
CA GLU A 122 1.39 3.82 11.20
C GLU A 122 0.32 4.59 10.41
N TYR A 123 0.07 5.85 10.77
CA TYR A 123 -0.82 6.72 10.02
C TYR A 123 -0.35 6.94 8.57
N ALA A 124 0.93 7.27 8.36
CA ALA A 124 1.51 7.50 7.05
C ALA A 124 1.40 6.27 6.13
N ILE A 125 1.74 5.09 6.65
CA ILE A 125 1.59 3.81 5.95
C ILE A 125 0.14 3.60 5.52
N PHE A 126 -0.81 3.81 6.42
CA PHE A 126 -2.21 3.57 6.11
C PHE A 126 -2.75 4.53 5.04
N VAL A 127 -2.44 5.82 5.16
CA VAL A 127 -2.86 6.83 4.17
C VAL A 127 -2.34 6.47 2.78
N ASP A 128 -1.04 6.20 2.67
CA ASP A 128 -0.45 5.86 1.39
C ASP A 128 -1.01 4.55 0.84
N ARG A 129 -1.13 3.50 1.67
CA ARG A 129 -1.70 2.20 1.28
C ARG A 129 -3.11 2.35 0.71
N VAL A 130 -3.95 3.20 1.30
CA VAL A 130 -5.29 3.50 0.79
C VAL A 130 -5.23 4.24 -0.55
N ASN A 131 -4.29 5.16 -0.71
CA ASN A 131 -4.10 5.90 -1.96
C ASN A 131 -3.63 4.98 -3.10
N VAL A 132 -2.55 4.21 -2.91
CA VAL A 132 -2.03 3.34 -3.99
C VAL A 132 -3.00 2.21 -4.37
N LYS A 133 -3.77 1.66 -3.42
CA LYS A 133 -4.86 0.69 -3.75
C LYS A 133 -5.97 1.29 -4.62
N GLN A 134 -6.04 2.62 -4.71
CA GLN A 134 -6.95 3.36 -5.58
C GLN A 134 -6.23 4.01 -6.77
N ASN A 135 -4.98 3.60 -7.07
CA ASN A 135 -4.12 4.19 -8.10
C ASN A 135 -3.93 5.71 -7.93
N LYS A 136 -3.98 6.21 -6.68
CA LYS A 136 -3.74 7.60 -6.32
C LYS A 136 -2.30 7.81 -5.89
N PHE A 137 -1.77 9.01 -6.15
CA PHE A 137 -0.45 9.36 -5.65
C PHE A 137 -0.38 9.22 -4.13
N GLN A 138 0.71 8.65 -3.64
CA GLN A 138 0.96 8.57 -2.21
C GLN A 138 1.53 9.89 -1.68
N GLN A 139 1.39 10.13 -0.37
CA GLN A 139 1.79 11.40 0.26
C GLN A 139 3.11 11.30 1.03
N TYR A 140 3.36 10.16 1.66
CA TYR A 140 4.45 9.98 2.62
C TYR A 140 5.52 8.98 2.16
N ALA A 141 5.45 8.51 0.91
CA ALA A 141 6.44 7.65 0.28
C ALA A 141 6.68 6.31 1.01
N THR A 142 5.64 5.75 1.62
CA THR A 142 5.76 4.52 2.42
C THR A 142 5.49 3.24 1.63
N GLN A 143 4.96 3.33 0.41
CA GLN A 143 4.54 2.17 -0.39
C GLN A 143 5.44 2.00 -1.62
N THR A 144 5.94 0.78 -1.77
CA THR A 144 6.67 0.32 -2.95
C THR A 144 5.86 -0.76 -3.70
N GLU A 145 6.18 -0.92 -4.97
CA GLU A 145 5.73 -2.00 -5.83
C GLU A 145 6.90 -2.94 -6.08
N LEU A 146 6.65 -4.24 -5.91
CA LEU A 146 7.54 -5.30 -6.38
C LEU A 146 6.95 -5.89 -7.66
N ASP A 147 7.62 -5.71 -8.79
CA ASP A 147 7.15 -6.27 -10.06
C ASP A 147 7.43 -7.79 -10.13
N GLN A 148 7.01 -8.42 -11.23
CA GLN A 148 7.18 -9.86 -11.45
C GLN A 148 8.65 -10.30 -11.59
N LEU A 149 9.55 -9.38 -11.91
CA LEU A 149 10.99 -9.62 -12.00
C LEU A 149 11.71 -9.39 -10.67
N GLY A 150 10.97 -9.01 -9.61
CA GLY A 150 11.53 -8.67 -8.32
C GLY A 150 12.14 -7.26 -8.26
N ASN A 151 11.83 -6.38 -9.21
CA ASN A 151 12.23 -4.99 -9.11
C ASN A 151 11.33 -4.25 -8.13
N GLU A 152 11.94 -3.67 -7.10
CA GLU A 152 11.25 -2.78 -6.18
C GLU A 152 11.28 -1.34 -6.70
N THR A 153 10.11 -0.70 -6.77
CA THR A 153 9.94 0.68 -7.22
C THR A 153 9.03 1.45 -6.28
N LEU A 154 9.33 2.71 -6.02
CA LEU A 154 8.46 3.57 -5.23
C LEU A 154 7.23 3.96 -6.05
N TYR A 155 6.03 3.81 -5.51
CA TYR A 155 4.83 4.37 -6.17
C TYR A 155 4.95 5.90 -6.28
N PRO A 156 4.34 6.55 -7.29
CA PRO A 156 4.48 7.98 -7.47
C PRO A 156 3.99 8.79 -6.25
N VAL A 157 4.84 9.72 -5.81
CA VAL A 157 4.61 10.55 -4.62
C VAL A 157 4.25 11.96 -5.07
N ILE A 158 3.11 12.49 -4.60
CA ILE A 158 2.71 13.87 -4.89
C ILE A 158 3.77 14.84 -4.38
N GLU A 159 4.20 15.79 -5.21
CA GLU A 159 5.16 16.85 -4.89
C GLU A 159 6.30 16.34 -4.04
N ILE A 160 7.07 15.36 -4.55
CA ILE A 160 8.05 14.64 -3.73
C ILE A 160 9.18 15.54 -3.21
N ASN A 161 9.46 16.64 -3.90
CA ASN A 161 10.35 17.69 -3.41
C ASN A 161 9.84 18.42 -2.14
N ARG A 162 8.58 18.18 -1.74
CA ARG A 162 7.93 18.66 -0.52
C ARG A 162 7.66 17.52 0.48
N LEU A 163 8.26 16.34 0.29
CA LEU A 163 8.04 15.18 1.15
C LEU A 163 8.44 15.47 2.60
N ASP A 164 9.63 16.01 2.83
CA ASP A 164 10.14 16.30 4.18
C ASP A 164 9.27 17.35 4.91
N ASP A 165 8.74 18.34 4.18
CA ASP A 165 7.75 19.30 4.71
C ASP A 165 6.45 18.62 5.16
N ARG A 166 6.05 17.51 4.53
CA ARG A 166 4.85 16.74 4.92
C ARG A 166 5.12 15.78 6.07
N LEU A 167 6.29 15.13 6.08
CA LEU A 167 6.71 14.22 7.15
C LEU A 167 6.85 14.96 8.48
N SER A 168 7.54 16.10 8.47
CA SER A 168 7.72 16.93 9.68
C SER A 168 6.39 17.39 10.29
N LYS A 169 5.39 17.74 9.46
CA LYS A 169 4.04 18.12 9.93
C LYS A 169 3.30 17.03 10.69
N ILE A 170 3.62 15.77 10.46
CA ILE A 170 3.04 14.63 11.18
C ILE A 170 3.98 14.08 12.27
N GLY A 171 5.15 14.71 12.48
CA GLY A 171 6.13 14.30 13.48
C GLY A 171 7.01 13.13 13.06
N LEU A 172 7.27 12.99 11.76
CA LEU A 172 8.25 12.05 11.21
C LEU A 172 9.51 12.79 10.75
N GLU A 173 10.64 12.11 10.87
CA GLU A 173 11.92 12.62 10.37
C GLU A 173 11.94 12.65 8.83
N PRO A 174 12.66 13.61 8.22
CA PRO A 174 12.94 13.64 6.78
C PRO A 174 13.53 12.33 6.27
N SER A 175 13.06 11.85 5.12
CA SER A 175 13.53 10.58 4.52
C SER A 175 13.77 10.66 3.01
N PHE A 176 13.57 11.84 2.39
CA PHE A 176 13.72 12.01 0.94
C PHE A 176 15.09 11.58 0.41
N VAL A 177 16.16 11.85 1.17
CA VAL A 177 17.54 11.50 0.80
C VAL A 177 17.76 9.99 0.74
N GLU A 178 17.07 9.19 1.57
CA GLU A 178 17.21 7.73 1.54
C GLU A 178 16.48 7.12 0.34
N LEU A 179 15.36 7.73 -0.07
CA LEU A 179 14.54 7.29 -1.19
C LEU A 179 15.18 7.60 -2.55
N SER A 180 16.13 8.55 -2.65
CA SER A 180 16.75 8.91 -3.93
C SER A 180 17.53 7.78 -4.61
N ASN A 181 17.84 6.71 -3.87
CA ASN A 181 18.48 5.51 -4.41
C ASN A 181 17.47 4.56 -5.09
N LEU A 182 16.17 4.76 -4.88
CA LEU A 182 15.11 4.07 -5.60
C LEU A 182 14.96 4.72 -6.98
N TYR A 183 14.98 3.89 -8.02
CA TYR A 183 15.01 4.31 -9.43
C TYR A 183 13.92 5.35 -9.77
N THR A 184 14.32 6.39 -10.52
CA THR A 184 13.48 7.39 -11.22
C THR A 184 12.27 7.89 -10.44
N ILE A 185 12.52 8.72 -9.44
CA ILE A 185 11.47 9.48 -8.76
C ILE A 185 11.02 10.64 -9.64
N LEU A 186 9.76 10.61 -10.10
CA LEU A 186 9.14 11.74 -10.78
C LEU A 186 8.50 12.70 -9.77
N ASN A 187 8.90 13.98 -9.81
CA ASN A 187 8.15 15.01 -9.12
C ASN A 187 6.85 15.30 -9.89
N VAL A 188 5.70 15.01 -9.27
CA VAL A 188 4.36 15.13 -9.85
C VAL A 188 3.49 16.09 -9.06
N CYS A 189 2.48 16.70 -9.69
CA CYS A 189 1.47 17.51 -9.03
C CYS A 189 0.05 16.96 -9.27
N LYS A 190 -0.97 17.61 -8.70
CA LYS A 190 -2.38 17.17 -8.80
C LYS A 190 -2.94 17.12 -10.22
N ASP A 191 -2.30 17.84 -11.15
CA ASP A 191 -2.66 17.98 -12.56
C ASP A 191 -1.88 17.02 -13.48
N ASP A 192 -0.99 16.22 -12.89
CA ASP A 192 -0.25 15.16 -13.58
C ASP A 192 -0.97 13.81 -13.45
N LYS A 193 -0.69 12.91 -14.40
CA LYS A 193 -0.81 11.46 -14.27
C LYS A 193 0.54 10.81 -14.60
N VAL A 194 0.80 9.63 -14.05
CA VAL A 194 2.03 8.86 -14.32
C VAL A 194 1.73 7.56 -15.05
N LEU A 195 2.49 7.29 -16.11
CA LEU A 195 2.53 5.96 -16.73
C LEU A 195 3.83 5.28 -16.32
N ILE A 196 3.71 4.05 -15.83
CA ILE A 196 4.82 3.22 -15.38
C ILE A 196 4.88 2.01 -16.31
N PHE A 197 5.93 1.94 -17.12
CA PHE A 197 6.14 0.88 -18.09
C PHE A 197 6.99 -0.22 -17.48
N HIS A 198 6.50 -1.44 -17.56
CA HIS A 198 7.19 -2.66 -17.15
C HIS A 198 7.37 -3.53 -18.40
N ILE A 199 8.51 -3.42 -19.08
CA ILE A 199 8.77 -4.09 -20.35
C ILE A 199 9.64 -5.31 -20.12
N MET A 200 9.07 -6.48 -20.34
CA MET A 200 9.68 -7.78 -20.02
C MET A 200 9.84 -8.62 -21.28
N ASN A 201 10.82 -9.52 -21.29
CA ASN A 201 10.96 -10.48 -22.37
C ASN A 201 9.76 -11.45 -22.42
N LYS A 202 9.65 -12.22 -23.51
CA LYS A 202 8.59 -13.22 -23.73
C LYS A 202 8.34 -14.14 -22.54
N ASN A 203 9.40 -14.55 -21.85
CA ASN A 203 9.34 -15.51 -20.74
C ASN A 203 9.13 -14.84 -19.37
N GLN A 204 9.04 -13.50 -19.29
CA GLN A 204 8.91 -12.74 -18.05
C GLN A 204 10.01 -13.05 -17.03
N THR A 205 11.24 -13.28 -17.53
CA THR A 205 12.41 -13.58 -16.70
C THR A 205 13.40 -12.43 -16.64
N LYS A 206 13.29 -11.44 -17.54
CA LYS A 206 14.19 -10.29 -17.59
C LYS A 206 13.49 -9.08 -18.21
N GLY A 207 13.87 -7.89 -17.76
CA GLY A 207 13.51 -6.62 -18.39
C GLY A 207 14.18 -6.43 -19.74
N VAL A 208 13.53 -5.68 -20.64
CA VAL A 208 14.10 -5.32 -21.95
C VAL A 208 14.53 -3.87 -21.95
N SER A 209 15.83 -3.64 -22.04
CA SER A 209 16.43 -2.30 -22.07
C SER A 209 16.33 -1.63 -23.42
N ASP A 210 16.51 -0.31 -23.42
CA ASP A 210 16.67 0.51 -24.61
C ASP A 210 15.49 0.42 -25.59
N VAL A 211 14.28 0.18 -25.07
CA VAL A 211 13.05 0.24 -25.85
C VAL A 211 12.63 1.70 -25.91
N ASP A 212 12.58 2.28 -27.11
CA ASP A 212 12.13 3.64 -27.33
C ASP A 212 10.61 3.73 -27.13
N ILE A 213 10.16 4.65 -26.28
CA ILE A 213 8.75 4.83 -25.91
C ILE A 213 8.26 6.15 -26.47
N PHE A 214 7.10 6.11 -27.13
CA PHE A 214 6.43 7.26 -27.70
C PHE A 214 4.99 7.36 -27.16
N ILE A 215 4.55 8.58 -26.90
CA ILE A 215 3.17 8.91 -26.54
C ILE A 215 2.64 9.91 -27.55
N ASN A 216 1.56 9.57 -28.25
CA ASN A 216 0.98 10.37 -29.33
C ASN A 216 2.07 10.81 -30.33
N ASP A 217 2.85 9.83 -30.82
CA ASP A 217 3.97 9.98 -31.75
C ASP A 217 5.18 10.81 -31.26
N LYS A 218 5.13 11.35 -30.04
CA LYS A 218 6.26 12.05 -29.41
C LYS A 218 7.12 11.07 -28.63
N PHE A 219 8.43 11.05 -28.92
CA PHE A 219 9.41 10.32 -28.12
C PHE A 219 9.45 10.87 -26.69
N VAL A 220 9.32 10.00 -25.69
CA VAL A 220 9.33 10.39 -24.27
C VAL A 220 10.52 9.82 -23.50
N GLY A 221 11.17 8.77 -23.99
CA GLY A 221 12.35 8.18 -23.36
C GLY A 221 12.54 6.71 -23.70
N LYS A 222 13.42 6.04 -22.95
CA LYS A 222 13.73 4.61 -23.13
C LYS A 222 13.61 3.84 -21.82
N SER A 223 13.32 2.55 -21.92
CA SER A 223 13.45 1.65 -20.77
C SER A 223 14.90 1.49 -20.32
N ASN A 224 15.10 1.37 -19.01
CA ASN A 224 16.40 1.07 -18.41
C ASN A 224 16.76 -0.42 -18.52
N ASP A 225 17.89 -0.82 -17.92
CA ASP A 225 18.38 -2.20 -17.83
C ASP A 225 17.39 -3.21 -17.21
N LYS A 226 16.48 -2.72 -16.36
CA LYS A 226 15.40 -3.48 -15.73
C LYS A 226 14.11 -3.52 -16.55
N GLY A 227 14.07 -2.88 -17.72
CA GLY A 227 12.87 -2.77 -18.55
C GLY A 227 11.85 -1.75 -18.03
N LEU A 228 12.25 -0.88 -17.10
CA LEU A 228 11.39 0.11 -16.46
C LEU A 228 11.53 1.48 -17.13
N PHE A 229 10.41 2.18 -17.26
CA PHE A 229 10.38 3.59 -17.63
C PHE A 229 9.17 4.27 -17.00
N GLN A 230 9.31 5.53 -16.58
CA GLN A 230 8.18 6.33 -16.10
C GLN A 230 8.12 7.66 -16.84
N CYS A 231 6.90 8.12 -17.09
CA CYS A 231 6.69 9.48 -17.62
C CYS A 231 5.40 10.11 -17.11
N LYS A 232 5.36 11.44 -17.19
CA LYS A 232 4.20 12.25 -16.83
C LYS A 232 3.38 12.61 -18.05
N ILE A 233 2.08 12.67 -17.86
CA ILE A 233 1.11 13.20 -18.82
C ILE A 233 0.13 14.12 -18.08
N VAL A 234 -0.60 14.95 -18.82
CA VAL A 234 -1.61 15.83 -18.23
C VAL A 234 -2.82 15.02 -17.79
N LYS A 235 -3.34 15.27 -16.59
CA LYS A 235 -4.44 14.51 -15.97
C LYS A 235 -5.74 14.48 -16.77
N LYS A 236 -6.03 15.53 -17.53
CA LYS A 236 -7.20 15.60 -18.43
C LYS A 236 -7.10 14.66 -19.65
N THR A 237 -5.94 14.05 -19.88
CA THR A 237 -5.76 13.11 -20.98
C THR A 237 -6.52 11.82 -20.70
N GLN A 238 -7.53 11.51 -21.50
CA GLN A 238 -8.37 10.31 -21.35
C GLN A 238 -7.86 9.12 -22.16
N SER A 239 -7.28 9.38 -23.33
CA SER A 239 -6.69 8.35 -24.17
C SER A 239 -5.42 8.82 -24.83
N ILE A 240 -4.51 7.89 -25.05
CA ILE A 240 -3.23 8.11 -25.71
C ILE A 240 -2.95 6.97 -26.67
N ASN A 241 -2.17 7.25 -27.71
CA ASN A 241 -1.51 6.21 -28.48
C ASN A 241 -0.12 5.97 -27.88
N ILE A 242 0.19 4.73 -27.55
CA ILE A 242 1.49 4.32 -27.04
C ILE A 242 2.18 3.52 -28.13
N ALA A 243 3.41 3.90 -28.49
CA ALA A 243 4.26 3.14 -29.40
C ALA A 243 5.59 2.80 -28.73
N LEU A 244 6.01 1.55 -28.88
CA LEU A 244 7.31 1.06 -28.44
C LEU A 244 8.12 0.61 -29.66
N LYS A 245 9.40 0.96 -29.72
CA LYS A 245 10.31 0.58 -30.81
C LYS A 245 11.62 0.02 -30.26
N LYS A 246 12.06 -1.11 -30.83
CA LYS A 246 13.39 -1.69 -30.60
C LYS A 246 13.74 -2.60 -31.78
N ASP A 247 14.99 -2.56 -32.26
CA ASP A 247 15.54 -3.47 -33.29
C ASP A 247 14.62 -3.66 -34.52
N ASN A 248 14.16 -2.54 -35.10
CA ASN A 248 13.23 -2.47 -36.24
C ASN A 248 11.79 -3.00 -35.99
N VAL A 249 11.49 -3.49 -34.79
CA VAL A 249 10.13 -3.87 -34.38
C VAL A 249 9.44 -2.68 -33.74
N LYS A 250 8.19 -2.43 -34.16
CA LYS A 250 7.30 -1.41 -33.59
C LYS A 250 6.03 -2.07 -33.06
N LYS A 251 5.65 -1.80 -31.82
CA LYS A 251 4.38 -2.20 -31.23
C LYS A 251 3.59 -0.97 -30.84
N GLU A 252 2.31 -0.93 -31.19
CA GLU A 252 1.43 0.20 -30.88
C GLU A 252 0.14 -0.25 -30.25
N LYS A 253 -0.36 0.55 -29.31
CA LYS A 253 -1.65 0.31 -28.67
C LYS A 253 -2.26 1.62 -28.19
N LYS A 254 -3.56 1.78 -28.45
CA LYS A 254 -4.36 2.82 -27.80
C LYS A 254 -4.59 2.43 -26.34
N TYR A 255 -4.26 3.33 -25.42
CA TYR A 255 -4.52 3.19 -24.00
C TYR A 255 -5.57 4.18 -23.55
N VAL A 256 -6.55 3.71 -22.80
CA VAL A 256 -7.61 4.52 -22.19
C VAL A 256 -7.40 4.49 -20.68
N MET A 257 -7.24 5.67 -20.11
CA MET A 257 -7.04 5.84 -18.68
C MET A 257 -8.37 5.98 -17.97
N LYS A 258 -8.42 5.50 -16.72
CA LYS A 258 -9.50 5.87 -15.82
C LYS A 258 -9.31 7.32 -15.36
N ASP A 259 -10.41 8.06 -15.27
CA ASP A 259 -10.39 9.44 -14.80
C ASP A 259 -10.02 9.52 -13.30
N SER A 260 -10.35 8.47 -12.55
CA SER A 260 -10.03 8.34 -11.14
C SER A 260 -8.56 8.09 -10.86
N ASP A 261 -7.76 7.67 -11.82
CA ASP A 261 -6.41 7.16 -11.53
C ASP A 261 -5.39 8.28 -11.70
N ASP A 262 -4.50 8.44 -10.73
CA ASP A 262 -3.36 9.35 -10.83
C ASP A 262 -2.15 8.64 -11.49
N PHE A 263 -2.07 7.31 -11.43
CA PHE A 263 -1.04 6.56 -12.15
C PHE A 263 -1.57 5.26 -12.76
N SER A 264 -0.79 4.66 -13.67
CA SER A 264 -1.13 3.38 -14.29
C SER A 264 0.12 2.54 -14.58
N ASN A 265 0.09 1.29 -14.14
CA ASN A 265 1.07 0.27 -14.49
C ASN A 265 0.74 -0.35 -15.85
N LEU A 266 1.72 -0.35 -16.75
CA LEU A 266 1.66 -0.86 -18.11
C LEU A 266 2.66 -2.01 -18.26
N TYR A 267 2.19 -3.24 -17.99
CA TYR A 267 2.99 -4.45 -18.21
C TYR A 267 2.96 -4.85 -19.69
N ILE A 268 4.14 -4.95 -20.29
CA ILE A 268 4.32 -5.19 -21.72
C ILE A 268 5.25 -6.38 -21.91
N ILE A 269 4.77 -7.37 -22.65
CA ILE A 269 5.57 -8.52 -23.07
C ILE A 269 6.20 -8.21 -24.43
N TRP A 270 7.51 -8.09 -24.43
CA TRP A 270 8.34 -7.91 -25.62
C TRP A 270 8.78 -9.27 -26.17
N ASN A 271 7.97 -9.79 -27.09
CA ASN A 271 8.39 -10.83 -28.02
C ASN A 271 9.13 -10.16 -29.17
N GLU A 272 10.40 -10.50 -29.35
CA GLU A 272 11.11 -10.32 -30.63
C GLU A 272 10.40 -11.10 -31.74
#